data_AF-A0A8I0HEY1-F1
#
_entry.id   AF-A0A8I0HEY1-F1
#
_cell.length_a   1.000
_cell.length_b   1.000
_cell.length_c   1.000
_cell.angle_alpha   90.00
_cell.angle_beta   90.00
_cell.angle_gamma   90.00
#
_symmetry.space_group_name_H-M   'P 1'
#
loop_
_entity.id
_entity.type
_entity.pdbx_description
1 polymer ?
#
loop_
_entity_poly.entity_id
_entity_poly.type
_entity_poly.pdbx_seq_one_letter_code
_entity_poly.pdbx_strand_id
1 'polypeptide(L)'
;LKANPAWVRTVFLDPETLTPVKDGETGVIAHYDLANWNSCIGILTEDLGHRTPDGFLLQGRAKGAEARGCSIAVDEVISANR
;
A
#
# COMPACT_ATOMS: atom_id res chain seq x y z
N LEU A 1 -9.66 -7.76 7.43
CA LEU A 1 -8.25 -7.39 7.70
C LEU A 1 -7.37 -8.18 6.76
N LYS A 2 -6.29 -7.57 6.23
CA LYS A 2 -5.29 -8.32 5.48
C LYS A 2 -4.18 -8.80 6.41
N ALA A 3 -3.63 -9.96 6.11
CA ALA A 3 -2.53 -10.58 6.85
C ALA A 3 -1.38 -10.85 5.88
N ASN A 4 -0.15 -10.79 6.39
CA ASN A 4 1.03 -11.12 5.59
C ASN A 4 1.30 -12.63 5.68
N PRO A 5 1.79 -13.26 4.60
CA PRO A 5 2.48 -14.53 4.74
C PRO A 5 3.76 -14.38 5.58
N ALA A 6 4.27 -15.48 6.12
CA ALA A 6 5.40 -15.46 7.07
C ALA A 6 6.70 -14.86 6.50
N TRP A 7 6.85 -14.85 5.17
CA TRP A 7 8.03 -14.32 4.47
C TRP A 7 7.90 -12.86 4.01
N VAL A 8 6.77 -12.21 4.30
CA VAL A 8 6.53 -10.79 3.97
C VAL A 8 6.45 -9.97 5.24
N ARG A 9 7.25 -8.89 5.30
CA ARG A 9 7.12 -7.86 6.32
C ARG A 9 6.52 -6.60 5.73
N THR A 10 5.32 -6.25 6.18
CA THR A 10 4.68 -4.99 5.84
C THR A 10 5.01 -3.92 6.87
N VAL A 11 5.45 -2.75 6.40
CA VAL A 11 5.66 -1.54 7.20
C VAL A 11 4.80 -0.40 6.65
N PHE A 12 4.44 0.53 7.53
CA PHE A 12 3.65 1.72 7.21
C PHE A 12 4.56 2.92 7.40
N LEU A 13 4.74 3.71 6.36
CA LEU A 13 5.71 4.79 6.32
C LEU A 13 5.02 6.13 6.15
N ASP A 14 5.60 7.18 6.71
CA ASP A 14 5.23 8.54 6.38
C ASP A 14 5.56 8.79 4.89
N PRO A 15 4.63 9.35 4.09
CA PRO A 15 4.82 9.49 2.65
C PRO A 15 5.89 10.51 2.24
N GLU A 16 6.25 11.45 3.13
CA GLU A 16 7.25 12.48 2.86
C GLU A 16 8.64 12.03 3.33
N THR A 17 8.75 11.45 4.53
CA THR A 17 10.04 11.10 5.14
C THR A 17 10.45 9.65 4.93
N LEU A 18 9.50 8.79 4.54
CA LEU A 18 9.64 7.34 4.44
C LEU A 18 10.10 6.66 5.75
N THR A 19 9.88 7.31 6.90
CA THR A 19 10.12 6.72 8.21
C THR A 19 8.88 5.98 8.73
N PRO A 20 9.03 4.92 9.54
CA PRO A 20 7.88 4.22 10.12
C PRO A 20 6.96 5.13 10.93
N VAL A 21 5.66 5.04 10.69
CA VAL A 21 4.63 5.68 11.54
C VAL A 21 4.30 4.78 12.74
N LYS A 22 3.56 5.32 13.72
CA LYS A 22 3.13 4.53 14.88
C LYS A 22 2.03 3.54 14.50
N ASP A 23 1.84 2.52 15.31
CA ASP A 23 0.73 1.59 15.14
C ASP A 23 -0.62 2.32 15.21
N GLY A 24 -1.53 1.97 14.29
CA GLY A 24 -2.82 2.65 14.12
C GLY A 24 -2.77 3.93 13.28
N GLU A 25 -1.59 4.52 13.04
CA GLU A 25 -1.47 5.69 12.16
C GLU A 25 -1.46 5.26 10.69
N THR A 26 -2.09 6.08 9.84
CA THR A 26 -2.12 5.84 8.39
C THR A 26 -0.76 6.20 7.80
N GLY A 27 -0.19 5.27 7.04
CA GLY A 27 1.02 5.48 6.26
C GLY A 27 0.92 4.83 4.88
N VAL A 28 1.88 5.15 4.02
CA VAL A 28 2.07 4.41 2.77
C VAL A 28 2.62 3.02 3.07
N ILE A 29 2.05 2.02 2.44
CA ILE A 29 2.36 0.62 2.67
C ILE A 29 3.60 0.25 1.86
N ALA A 30 4.61 -0.26 2.55
CA ALA A 30 5.75 -0.92 1.91
C ALA A 30 5.82 -2.39 2.32
N HIS A 31 6.05 -3.26 1.34
CA HIS A 31 6.24 -4.69 1.55
C HIS A 31 7.71 -5.05 1.36
N TYR A 32 8.28 -5.73 2.35
CA TYR A 32 9.55 -6.41 2.23
C TYR A 32 9.28 -7.90 2.02
N ASP A 33 9.47 -8.39 0.80
CA ASP A 33 9.10 -9.74 0.38
C ASP A 33 10.35 -10.57 0.06
N LEU A 34 10.63 -11.57 0.90
CA LEU A 34 11.77 -12.48 0.71
C LEU A 34 11.56 -13.45 -0.45
N ALA A 35 10.32 -13.65 -0.91
CA ALA A 35 10.02 -14.48 -2.07
C ALA A 35 10.18 -13.72 -3.40
N ASN A 36 10.36 -12.39 -3.37
CA ASN A 36 10.62 -11.58 -4.57
C ASN A 36 12.09 -11.69 -5.03
N TRP A 37 12.53 -12.93 -5.27
CA TRP A 37 13.89 -13.32 -5.62
C TRP A 37 14.33 -12.74 -6.97
N ASN A 38 15.63 -12.44 -7.11
CA ASN A 38 16.23 -11.78 -8.28
C ASN A 38 15.58 -10.44 -8.65
N SER A 39 14.90 -9.80 -7.70
CA SER A 39 14.22 -8.52 -7.86
C SER A 39 14.40 -7.65 -6.61
N CYS A 40 13.70 -6.52 -6.54
CA CYS A 40 13.72 -5.67 -5.36
C CYS A 40 13.07 -6.37 -4.15
N ILE A 41 13.74 -6.35 -3.00
CA ILE A 41 13.17 -6.88 -1.76
C ILE A 41 12.09 -5.95 -1.19
N GLY A 42 12.22 -4.63 -1.41
CA GLY A 42 11.29 -3.62 -0.92
C GLY A 42 10.42 -3.06 -2.04
N ILE A 43 9.10 -3.12 -1.84
CA ILE A 43 8.09 -2.61 -2.77
C ILE A 43 7.30 -1.52 -2.06
N LEU A 44 7.43 -0.28 -2.50
CA LEU A 44 6.57 0.83 -2.07
C LEU A 44 5.31 0.80 -2.94
N THR A 45 4.16 0.53 -2.32
CA THR A 45 2.95 0.16 -3.07
C THR A 45 2.14 1.35 -3.57
N GLU A 46 2.36 2.54 -2.99
CA GLU A 46 1.47 3.71 -3.11
C GLU A 46 0.06 3.48 -2.52
N ASP A 47 -0.14 2.40 -1.77
CA ASP A 47 -1.36 2.16 -1.03
C ASP A 47 -1.27 2.79 0.36
N LEU A 48 -2.37 3.32 0.87
CA LEU A 48 -2.49 3.85 2.22
C LEU A 48 -3.18 2.84 3.14
N GLY A 49 -2.69 2.73 4.36
CA GLY A 49 -3.28 1.87 5.38
C GLY A 49 -2.63 2.05 6.74
N HIS A 50 -3.07 1.24 7.71
CA HIS A 50 -2.47 1.23 9.05
C HIS A 50 -2.44 -0.18 9.64
N ARG A 51 -1.49 -0.40 10.57
CA ARG A 51 -1.39 -1.64 11.34
C ARG A 51 -2.52 -1.76 12.35
N THR A 52 -3.01 -2.98 12.50
CA THR A 52 -3.93 -3.42 13.56
C THR A 52 -3.30 -4.59 14.32
N PRO A 53 -3.82 -4.96 15.52
CA PRO A 53 -3.32 -6.14 16.25
C PRO A 53 -3.33 -7.44 15.44
N ASP A 54 -4.32 -7.61 14.56
CA ASP A 54 -4.54 -8.86 13.80
C ASP A 54 -4.10 -8.79 12.33
N GLY A 55 -3.31 -7.77 11.96
CA GLY A 55 -2.88 -7.54 10.57
C GLY A 55 -2.91 -6.07 10.19
N PHE A 56 -3.55 -5.73 9.06
CA PHE A 56 -3.68 -4.34 8.64
C PHE A 56 -4.94 -4.05 7.83
N LEU A 57 -5.30 -2.77 7.80
CA LEU A 57 -6.38 -2.23 6.98
C LEU A 57 -5.79 -1.49 5.77
N LEU A 58 -6.34 -1.80 4.60
CA LEU A 58 -6.08 -1.08 3.36
C LEU A 58 -7.17 -0.01 3.20
N GLN A 59 -6.78 1.26 3.10
CA GLN A 59 -7.69 2.40 3.05
C GLN A 59 -7.85 2.99 1.64
N GLY A 60 -6.95 2.65 0.71
CA GLY A 60 -7.03 3.09 -0.69
C GLY A 60 -5.66 3.38 -1.27
N ARG A 61 -5.62 4.04 -2.42
CA ARG A 61 -4.38 4.52 -3.06
C ARG A 61 -4.05 5.92 -2.57
N ALA A 62 -2.77 6.26 -2.50
CA ALA A 62 -2.31 7.61 -2.26
C ALA A 62 -2.83 8.56 -3.35
N LYS A 63 -3.06 9.83 -2.99
CA LYS A 63 -3.56 10.83 -3.94
C LYS A 63 -2.52 11.06 -5.04
N GLY A 64 -2.94 10.93 -6.29
CA GLY A 64 -2.05 11.08 -7.45
C GLY A 64 -1.23 9.83 -7.79
N ALA A 65 -1.42 8.73 -7.06
CA ALA A 65 -0.89 7.42 -7.48
C ALA A 65 -1.47 7.04 -8.84
N GLU A 66 -0.65 6.40 -9.68
CA GLU A 66 -1.13 5.92 -10.98
C GLU A 66 -2.27 4.93 -10.77
N ALA A 67 -3.33 5.08 -11.57
CA ALA A 67 -4.42 4.12 -11.64
C ALA A 67 -3.86 2.80 -12.18
N ARG A 68 -4.17 1.69 -11.48
CA ARG A 68 -3.76 0.34 -11.90
C ARG A 68 -4.96 -0.59 -11.89
N GLY A 69 -5.01 -1.49 -12.88
CA GLY A 69 -6.07 -2.50 -12.98
C GLY A 69 -7.48 -1.88 -13.06
N CYS A 70 -8.41 -2.36 -12.22
CA CYS A 70 -9.80 -1.90 -12.23
C CYS A 70 -9.98 -0.41 -11.89
N SER A 71 -9.01 0.22 -11.24
CA SER A 71 -9.05 1.67 -10.96
C SER A 71 -9.02 2.50 -12.24
N ILE A 72 -8.39 2.00 -13.31
CA ILE A 72 -8.37 2.67 -14.62
C ILE A 72 -9.79 2.73 -15.19
N ALA A 73 -10.50 1.60 -15.19
CA ALA A 73 -11.87 1.53 -15.70
C ALA A 73 -12.84 2.44 -14.91
N VAL A 74 -12.63 2.59 -13.60
CA VAL A 74 -13.41 3.50 -12.76
C VAL A 74 -13.07 4.96 -13.08
N ASP A 75 -11.80 5.31 -13.23
CA ASP A 75 -11.38 6.67 -13.60
C ASP A 75 -11.87 7.05 -15.01
N GLU A 76 -11.88 6.11 -15.96
CA GLU A 76 -12.48 6.28 -17.29
C GLU A 76 -13.99 6.55 -17.20
N VAL A 77 -14.72 5.82 -16.36
CA VAL A 77 -16.17 6.05 -16.16
C VAL A 77 -16.43 7.40 -15.49
N ILE A 78 -15.62 7.80 -14.51
CA ILE A 78 -15.77 9.10 -13.83
C ILE A 78 -15.44 10.26 -14.77
N SER A 79 -14.40 10.12 -15.61
CA SER A 79 -14.02 11.15 -16.58
C SER A 79 -15.00 11.27 -17.75
N ALA A 80 -15.59 10.17 -18.21
CA ALA A 80 -16.60 10.17 -19.28
C ALA A 80 -17.95 10.79 -18.88
N ASN A 81 -18.23 10.89 -17.57
CA ASN A 81 -19.46 11.48 -17.03
C ASN A 81 -19.28 12.91 -16.49
N ARG A 82 -18.18 13.58 -16.88
CA ARG A 82 -17.89 14.97 -16.53
C ARG A 82 -17.98 15.86 -17.76
#